data_AF-A0A7S2AMR7-F1
#
_entry.id   AF-A0A7S2AMR7-F1
#
_cell.length_a   1.000
_cell.length_b   1.000
_cell.length_c   1.000
_cell.angle_alpha   90.00
_cell.angle_beta   90.00
_cell.angle_gamma   90.00
#
_symmetry.space_group_name_H-M   'P 1'
#
loop_
_entity.id
_entity.type
_entity.pdbx_description
1 polymer ?
#
loop_
_entity_poly.entity_id
_entity_poly.type
_entity_poly.pdbx_seq_one_letter_code
_entity_poly.pdbx_strand_id
1 'polypeptide(L)'
;CLPEKRASSQSFAELPGLETFFHEVTDSGYPPLNKPWGLLRWLQEGGGRHLAADAVIMLIDPDMLFYHPRDTYKNLEPVIQQVQSGAVQAVGMDFEYTTRGLAAQNWALARHFGISDFDKLQSIGVPILMRKASLARLARSYYEITKAIAHSGALTALVHDGNQPAPWIAEMVGYTLAAVWLPHETQRRWPLLDAPQPPFNASTNEPLLVHYDHAFHLCNRTFGKQ
;
A
#
# COMPACT_ATOMS: atom_id res chain seq x y z
N CYS A 1 12.16 -21.04 21.16
CA CYS A 1 12.89 -21.70 20.07
C CYS A 1 12.93 -23.20 20.35
N LEU A 2 12.18 -23.99 19.58
CA LEU A 2 12.26 -25.45 19.68
C LEU A 2 13.41 -25.93 18.77
N PRO A 3 14.16 -26.97 19.16
CA PRO A 3 15.32 -27.44 18.41
C PRO A 3 14.88 -28.10 17.08
N GLU A 4 15.56 -27.71 16.00
CA GLU A 4 15.36 -28.23 14.64
C GLU A 4 15.67 -29.74 14.58
N LYS A 5 14.67 -30.54 14.19
CA LYS A 5 14.95 -31.80 13.50
C LYS A 5 15.41 -31.46 12.09
N ARG A 6 16.68 -31.74 11.78
CA ARG A 6 17.24 -31.64 10.43
C ARG A 6 16.48 -32.58 9.49
N ALA A 7 15.63 -32.02 8.63
CA ALA A 7 15.22 -32.69 7.41
C ALA A 7 16.34 -32.53 6.38
N SER A 8 16.74 -33.66 5.80
CA SER A 8 17.77 -33.81 4.79
C SER A 8 17.53 -32.92 3.57
N SER A 9 18.61 -32.33 3.07
CA SER A 9 18.69 -31.56 1.83
C SER A 9 18.16 -32.34 0.63
N GLN A 10 16.96 -31.99 0.17
CA GLN A 10 16.55 -32.23 -1.21
C GLN A 10 16.97 -31.02 -2.05
N SER A 11 17.60 -31.30 -3.19
CA SER A 11 18.00 -30.33 -4.18
C SER A 11 16.81 -29.49 -4.63
N PHE A 12 17.00 -28.17 -4.70
CA PHE A 12 16.15 -27.21 -5.39
C PHE A 12 16.17 -27.42 -6.92
N ALA A 13 15.78 -28.61 -7.37
CA ALA A 13 15.48 -28.88 -8.77
C ALA A 13 13.95 -28.79 -8.92
N GLU A 14 13.52 -27.82 -9.71
CA GLU A 14 12.22 -27.78 -10.39
C GLU A 14 10.99 -27.70 -9.48
N LEU A 15 10.69 -26.49 -8.99
CA LEU A 15 9.29 -26.09 -8.79
C LEU A 15 8.77 -25.57 -10.13
N PRO A 16 7.95 -26.33 -10.88
CA PRO A 16 7.25 -25.78 -12.03
C PRO A 16 6.19 -24.80 -11.51
N GLY A 17 6.27 -23.53 -11.93
CA GLY A 17 5.21 -22.54 -11.64
C GLY A 17 5.63 -21.24 -10.98
N LEU A 18 6.93 -20.91 -10.90
CA LEU A 18 7.34 -19.51 -10.83
C LEU A 18 7.48 -18.98 -12.26
N GLU A 19 6.36 -18.97 -12.98
CA GLU A 19 6.23 -18.05 -14.09
C GLU A 19 6.44 -16.66 -13.48
N THR A 20 7.47 -15.97 -13.97
CA THR A 20 7.54 -14.52 -13.94
C THR A 20 6.13 -14.01 -14.22
N PHE A 21 5.52 -13.30 -13.26
CA PHE A 21 4.19 -12.71 -13.41
C PHE A 21 4.25 -11.66 -14.52
N PHE A 22 4.25 -12.13 -15.77
CA PHE A 22 3.94 -11.35 -16.94
C PHE A 22 2.46 -11.01 -16.81
N HIS A 23 2.20 -9.72 -16.70
CA HIS A 23 0.85 -9.21 -16.61
C HIS A 23 0.21 -9.42 -18.00
N GLU A 24 -0.74 -10.35 -18.16
CA GLU A 24 -1.37 -10.68 -19.47
C GLU A 24 -2.00 -9.46 -20.18
N VAL A 25 -2.23 -8.36 -19.46
CA VAL A 25 -2.89 -7.14 -19.98
C VAL A 25 -1.87 -6.09 -20.44
N THR A 26 -0.60 -6.23 -20.08
CA THR A 26 0.45 -5.27 -20.44
C THR A 26 1.73 -6.08 -20.63
N ASP A 27 2.17 -6.31 -21.87
CA ASP A 27 3.44 -6.99 -22.19
C ASP A 27 4.68 -6.37 -21.46
N SER A 28 4.51 -5.25 -20.76
CA SER A 28 5.42 -4.75 -19.74
C SER A 28 5.20 -5.48 -18.41
N GLY A 29 6.17 -6.29 -17.96
CA GLY A 29 6.27 -6.76 -16.57
C GLY A 29 6.50 -5.62 -15.58
N TYR A 30 5.56 -4.69 -15.48
CA TYR A 30 5.65 -3.43 -14.72
C TYR A 30 5.04 -3.63 -13.32
N PRO A 31 5.87 -3.79 -12.27
CA PRO A 31 5.40 -4.17 -10.93
C PRO A 31 4.36 -3.25 -10.30
N PRO A 32 4.38 -1.91 -10.51
CA PRO A 32 3.38 -1.01 -9.92
C PRO A 32 1.91 -1.31 -10.28
N LEU A 33 1.64 -2.08 -11.34
CA LEU A 33 0.27 -2.48 -11.70
C LEU A 33 -0.29 -3.65 -10.88
N ASN A 34 0.58 -4.43 -10.22
CA ASN A 34 0.19 -5.67 -9.57
C ASN A 34 -0.85 -5.45 -8.47
N LYS A 35 -0.65 -4.44 -7.61
CA LYS A 35 -1.57 -4.13 -6.52
C LYS A 35 -2.94 -3.64 -7.01
N PRO A 36 -3.06 -2.58 -7.83
CA PRO A 36 -4.37 -2.11 -8.28
C PRO A 36 -5.11 -3.18 -9.11
N TRP A 37 -4.40 -3.94 -9.95
CA TRP A 37 -5.00 -5.04 -10.68
C TRP A 37 -5.47 -6.15 -9.75
N GLY A 38 -4.62 -6.59 -8.81
CA GLY A 38 -4.96 -7.60 -7.82
C GLY A 38 -6.21 -7.24 -7.00
N LEU A 39 -6.34 -5.98 -6.59
CA LEU A 39 -7.55 -5.47 -5.91
C LEU A 39 -8.78 -5.56 -6.82
N LEU A 40 -8.66 -5.15 -8.07
CA LEU A 40 -9.75 -5.20 -9.04
C LEU A 40 -10.21 -6.64 -9.29
N ARG A 41 -9.29 -7.58 -9.50
CA ARG A 41 -9.59 -9.01 -9.70
C ARG A 41 -10.15 -9.66 -8.43
N TRP A 42 -9.62 -9.33 -7.26
CA TRP A 42 -10.14 -9.84 -5.99
C TRP A 42 -11.59 -9.39 -5.74
N LEU A 43 -11.93 -8.14 -6.09
CA LEU A 43 -13.29 -7.61 -6.00
C LEU A 43 -14.26 -8.25 -7.01
N GLN A 44 -13.78 -8.59 -8.21
CA GLN A 44 -14.62 -9.11 -9.30
C GLN A 44 -14.79 -10.63 -9.26
N GLU A 45 -13.70 -11.34 -8.98
CA GLU A 45 -13.61 -12.80 -9.16
C GLU A 45 -13.19 -13.53 -7.89
N GLY A 46 -12.44 -12.86 -7.01
CA GLY A 46 -11.97 -13.41 -5.75
C GLY A 46 -12.99 -13.36 -4.61
N GLY A 47 -12.51 -13.55 -3.38
CA GLY A 47 -13.34 -13.54 -2.17
C GLY A 47 -14.05 -12.21 -1.92
N GLY A 48 -13.48 -11.10 -2.40
CA GLY A 48 -14.06 -9.76 -2.26
C GLY A 48 -15.45 -9.64 -2.86
N ARG A 49 -15.75 -10.39 -3.93
CA ARG A 49 -17.06 -10.36 -4.60
C ARG A 49 -18.23 -10.74 -3.67
N HIS A 50 -17.97 -11.63 -2.71
CA HIS A 50 -18.98 -12.20 -1.81
C HIS A 50 -19.21 -11.40 -0.53
N LEU A 51 -18.35 -10.42 -0.24
CA LEU A 51 -18.46 -9.59 0.97
C LEU A 51 -19.57 -8.54 0.83
N ALA A 52 -20.19 -8.15 1.94
CA ALA A 52 -21.16 -7.06 1.98
C ALA A 52 -20.50 -5.70 1.65
N ALA A 53 -21.27 -4.75 1.13
CA ALA A 53 -20.76 -3.44 0.71
C ALA A 53 -20.18 -2.60 1.87
N ASP A 54 -20.65 -2.85 3.09
CA ASP A 54 -20.23 -2.22 4.33
C ASP A 54 -19.13 -3.00 5.07
N ALA A 55 -18.70 -4.16 4.57
CA ALA A 55 -17.57 -4.89 5.11
C ALA A 55 -16.33 -3.98 5.14
N VAL A 56 -15.64 -3.96 6.29
CA VAL A 56 -14.38 -3.23 6.44
C VAL A 56 -13.25 -4.11 5.92
N ILE A 57 -12.50 -3.58 4.96
CA ILE A 57 -11.37 -4.24 4.32
C ILE A 57 -10.09 -3.56 4.79
N MET A 58 -9.12 -4.36 5.23
CA MET A 58 -7.77 -3.90 5.50
C MET A 58 -6.88 -4.25 4.30
N LEU A 59 -6.31 -3.24 3.66
CA LEU A 59 -5.23 -3.44 2.69
C LEU A 59 -3.91 -3.30 3.44
N ILE A 60 -2.99 -4.23 3.19
CA ILE A 60 -1.66 -4.26 3.79
C ILE A 60 -0.66 -4.77 2.74
N ASP A 61 0.54 -4.22 2.74
CA ASP A 61 1.60 -4.70 1.86
C ASP A 61 2.17 -6.03 2.38
N PRO A 62 2.66 -6.91 1.48
CA PRO A 62 3.17 -8.24 1.87
C PRO A 62 4.44 -8.16 2.73
N ASP A 63 5.13 -7.03 2.72
CA ASP A 63 6.32 -6.72 3.53
C ASP A 63 5.97 -5.96 4.82
N MET A 64 4.70 -5.93 5.20
CA MET A 64 4.25 -5.36 6.47
C MET A 64 3.79 -6.45 7.43
N LEU A 65 4.09 -6.26 8.71
CA LEU A 65 3.61 -7.12 9.78
C LEU A 65 3.01 -6.29 10.93
N PHE A 66 1.97 -6.84 11.56
CA PHE A 66 1.48 -6.33 12.82
C PHE A 66 2.30 -6.92 13.96
N TYR A 67 3.12 -6.08 14.61
CA TYR A 67 3.97 -6.48 15.72
C TYR A 67 3.31 -6.06 17.03
N HIS A 68 3.19 -7.01 17.96
CA HIS A 68 2.65 -6.74 19.27
C HIS A 68 3.61 -7.22 20.36
N PRO A 69 4.33 -6.32 21.06
CA PRO A 69 4.99 -6.67 22.30
C PRO A 69 3.92 -6.87 23.38
N ARG A 70 3.96 -8.05 24.01
CA ARG A 70 3.03 -8.51 25.04
C ARG A 70 2.73 -7.36 26.02
N ASP A 71 1.45 -7.00 26.13
CA ASP A 71 0.80 -6.22 27.23
C ASP A 71 0.01 -4.94 26.86
N THR A 72 -0.15 -4.55 25.60
CA THR A 72 -1.08 -3.44 25.24
C THR A 72 -1.89 -3.70 23.99
N TYR A 73 -2.97 -4.49 24.06
CA TYR A 73 -3.96 -4.53 22.98
C TYR A 73 -4.53 -3.11 22.74
N LYS A 74 -3.96 -2.36 21.79
CA LYS A 74 -4.67 -1.23 21.19
C LYS A 74 -5.67 -1.85 20.22
N ASN A 75 -6.88 -2.05 20.73
CA ASN A 75 -7.98 -2.62 19.98
C ASN A 75 -8.24 -1.78 18.72
N LEU A 76 -8.22 -2.38 17.52
CA LEU A 76 -8.59 -1.72 16.27
C LEU A 76 -10.11 -1.49 16.16
N GLU A 77 -10.91 -2.11 17.04
CA GLU A 77 -12.36 -2.01 17.05
C GLU A 77 -12.90 -0.58 16.94
N PRO A 78 -12.39 0.44 17.67
CA PRO A 78 -12.88 1.80 17.52
C PRO A 78 -12.68 2.34 16.09
N VAL A 79 -11.57 2.01 15.45
CA VAL A 79 -11.29 2.41 14.06
C VAL A 79 -12.22 1.67 13.10
N ILE A 80 -12.37 0.36 13.30
CA ILE A 80 -13.25 -0.49 12.48
C ILE A 80 -14.69 0.02 12.57
N GLN A 81 -15.18 0.37 13.76
CA GLN A 81 -16.53 0.92 13.97
C GLN A 81 -16.74 2.27 13.28
N GLN A 82 -15.74 3.16 13.31
CA GLN A 82 -15.82 4.44 12.59
C GLN A 82 -15.89 4.24 11.06
N VAL A 83 -15.09 3.30 10.53
CA VAL A 83 -15.13 2.98 9.10
C VAL A 83 -16.43 2.27 8.72
N GLN A 84 -16.88 1.31 9.53
CA GLN A 84 -18.08 0.53 9.27
C GLN A 84 -19.34 1.39 9.30
N SER A 85 -19.45 2.30 10.27
CA SER A 85 -20.56 3.26 10.37
C SER A 85 -20.56 4.30 9.25
N GLY A 86 -19.44 4.46 8.53
CA GLY A 86 -19.27 5.47 7.48
C GLY A 86 -18.99 6.87 8.02
N ALA A 87 -18.73 7.02 9.33
CA ALA A 87 -18.27 8.27 9.93
C ALA A 87 -16.94 8.73 9.30
N VAL A 88 -16.09 7.76 8.94
CA VAL A 88 -14.86 7.96 8.16
C VAL A 88 -14.86 6.96 7.00
N GLN A 89 -14.49 7.35 5.78
CA GLN A 89 -14.51 6.39 4.65
C GLN A 89 -13.26 5.54 4.56
N ALA A 90 -12.11 6.05 5.04
CA ALA A 90 -10.88 5.29 5.16
C ALA A 90 -9.97 5.81 6.28
N VAL A 91 -9.21 4.91 6.91
CA VAL A 91 -8.17 5.25 7.89
C VAL A 91 -6.90 4.50 7.52
N GLY A 92 -5.77 5.20 7.38
CA GLY A 92 -4.50 4.58 6.97
C GLY A 92 -3.26 5.36 7.38
N MET A 93 -2.12 5.02 6.77
CA MET A 93 -0.85 5.69 7.04
C MET A 93 -0.71 6.99 6.25
N ASP A 94 0.00 7.98 6.79
CA ASP A 94 0.26 9.27 6.15
C ASP A 94 1.43 9.15 5.16
N PHE A 95 1.15 9.14 3.85
CA PHE A 95 2.16 9.05 2.79
C PHE A 95 2.54 10.44 2.24
N GLU A 96 2.87 11.40 3.13
CA GLU A 96 3.08 12.81 2.77
C GLU A 96 4.15 13.01 1.69
N TYR A 97 5.11 12.09 1.59
CA TYR A 97 6.12 12.11 0.54
C TYR A 97 5.52 12.01 -0.88
N THR A 98 4.38 11.35 -1.07
CA THR A 98 3.70 11.26 -2.38
C THR A 98 3.09 12.61 -2.79
N THR A 99 2.41 13.28 -1.87
CA THR A 99 1.80 14.59 -2.11
C THR A 99 2.87 15.68 -2.23
N ARG A 100 3.95 15.62 -1.43
CA ARG A 100 5.12 16.49 -1.59
C ARG A 100 5.83 16.30 -2.93
N GLY A 101 5.95 15.06 -3.40
CA GLY A 101 6.53 14.76 -4.71
C GLY A 101 5.70 15.36 -5.86
N LEU A 102 4.38 15.22 -5.80
CA LEU A 102 3.46 15.89 -6.72
C LEU A 102 3.60 17.42 -6.67
N ALA A 103 3.73 18.00 -5.47
CA ALA A 103 3.93 19.44 -5.27
C ALA A 103 5.24 19.93 -5.90
N ALA A 104 6.32 19.15 -5.77
CA ALA A 104 7.63 19.48 -6.36
C ALA A 104 7.58 19.57 -7.90
N GLN A 105 6.69 18.81 -8.54
CA GLN A 105 6.40 18.90 -9.97
C GLN A 105 5.35 19.97 -10.30
N ASN A 106 5.15 20.95 -9.42
CA ASN A 106 4.11 21.96 -9.52
C ASN A 106 2.75 21.32 -9.86
N TRP A 107 2.43 20.16 -9.29
CA TRP A 107 1.20 19.43 -9.52
C TRP A 107 0.92 19.02 -10.99
N ALA A 108 1.93 19.00 -11.86
CA ALA A 108 1.75 18.71 -13.29
C ALA A 108 1.03 17.37 -13.55
N LEU A 109 1.41 16.33 -12.81
CA LEU A 109 0.78 15.02 -12.92
C LEU A 109 -0.68 15.01 -12.43
N ALA A 110 -0.98 15.69 -11.32
CA ALA A 110 -2.36 15.79 -10.84
C ALA A 110 -3.26 16.56 -11.82
N ARG A 111 -2.74 17.66 -12.40
CA ARG A 111 -3.45 18.42 -13.44
C ARG A 111 -3.68 17.58 -14.69
N HIS A 112 -2.75 16.71 -15.07
CA HIS A 112 -2.92 15.79 -16.20
C HIS A 112 -4.18 14.92 -16.03
N PHE A 113 -4.47 14.47 -14.80
CA PHE A 113 -5.66 13.69 -14.48
C PHE A 113 -6.89 14.55 -14.10
N GLY A 114 -6.88 15.84 -14.43
CA GLY A 114 -8.03 16.74 -14.23
C GLY A 114 -8.25 17.17 -12.79
N ILE A 115 -7.26 17.02 -11.91
CA ILE A 115 -7.35 17.45 -10.52
C ILE A 115 -6.80 18.86 -10.40
N SER A 116 -7.67 19.82 -10.08
CA SER A 116 -7.31 21.23 -9.86
C SER A 116 -7.39 21.66 -8.39
N ASP A 117 -8.12 20.90 -7.58
CA ASP A 117 -8.29 21.12 -6.14
C ASP A 117 -7.31 20.21 -5.39
N PHE A 118 -6.10 20.72 -5.15
CA PHE A 118 -4.99 19.92 -4.61
C PHE A 118 -5.17 19.58 -3.13
N ASP A 119 -6.03 20.31 -2.40
CA ASP A 119 -6.38 19.99 -1.01
C ASP A 119 -7.18 18.68 -0.91
N LYS A 120 -7.76 18.22 -2.02
CA LYS A 120 -8.40 16.91 -2.14
C LYS A 120 -7.41 15.78 -2.45
N LEU A 121 -6.14 16.03 -2.72
CA LEU A 121 -5.18 14.94 -2.86
C LEU A 121 -4.91 14.30 -1.50
N GLN A 122 -5.05 12.98 -1.43
CA GLN A 122 -5.04 12.26 -0.16
C GLN A 122 -3.63 11.76 0.16
N SER A 123 -3.10 12.18 1.30
CA SER A 123 -1.87 11.63 1.89
C SER A 123 -2.20 10.39 2.72
N ILE A 124 -2.58 9.31 2.04
CA ILE A 124 -2.95 8.07 2.70
C ILE A 124 -2.37 6.84 1.98
N GLY A 125 -1.87 5.89 2.76
CA GLY A 125 -1.28 4.65 2.29
C GLY A 125 -1.57 3.47 3.21
N VAL A 126 -1.04 2.32 2.83
CA VAL A 126 -1.18 1.06 3.57
C VAL A 126 -0.37 1.06 4.88
N PRO A 127 -0.78 0.30 5.91
CA PRO A 127 -2.07 -0.37 6.03
C PRO A 127 -3.21 0.65 6.05
N ILE A 128 -4.29 0.31 5.35
CA ILE A 128 -5.47 1.16 5.23
C ILE A 128 -6.73 0.33 5.42
N LEU A 129 -7.60 0.82 6.28
CA LEU A 129 -8.93 0.30 6.54
C LEU A 129 -9.95 1.13 5.76
N MET A 130 -10.80 0.49 4.96
CA MET A 130 -11.90 1.17 4.26
C MET A 130 -13.07 0.23 4.01
N ARG A 131 -14.25 0.78 3.76
CA ARG A 131 -15.41 -0.03 3.36
C ARG A 131 -15.19 -0.65 1.98
N LYS A 132 -15.70 -1.87 1.75
CA LYS A 132 -15.68 -2.52 0.43
C LYS A 132 -16.23 -1.62 -0.68
N ALA A 133 -17.33 -0.91 -0.42
CA ALA A 133 -17.91 0.02 -1.40
C ALA A 133 -16.92 1.12 -1.82
N SER A 134 -16.18 1.67 -0.86
CA SER A 134 -15.14 2.66 -1.13
C SER A 134 -13.99 2.05 -1.92
N LEU A 135 -13.53 0.86 -1.52
CA LEU A 135 -12.50 0.11 -2.23
C LEU A 135 -12.88 -0.19 -3.68
N ALA A 136 -14.13 -0.57 -3.94
CA ALA A 136 -14.61 -0.86 -5.29
C ALA A 136 -14.58 0.37 -6.20
N ARG A 137 -14.95 1.54 -5.67
CA ARG A 137 -14.87 2.81 -6.40
C ARG A 137 -13.42 3.24 -6.64
N LEU A 138 -12.56 3.02 -5.64
CA LEU A 138 -11.14 3.34 -5.71
C LEU A 138 -10.40 2.45 -6.73
N ALA A 139 -10.53 1.13 -6.62
CA ALA A 139 -9.70 0.16 -7.33
C ALA A 139 -9.69 0.35 -8.86
N ARG A 140 -10.83 0.71 -9.45
CA ARG A 140 -10.90 0.99 -10.89
C ARG A 140 -10.10 2.22 -11.28
N SER A 141 -10.36 3.35 -10.62
CA SER A 141 -9.65 4.61 -10.91
C SER A 141 -8.16 4.46 -10.62
N TYR A 142 -7.85 3.72 -9.56
CA TYR A 142 -6.50 3.40 -9.17
C TYR A 142 -5.77 2.62 -10.28
N TYR A 143 -6.36 1.54 -10.78
CA TYR A 143 -5.78 0.79 -11.89
C TYR A 143 -5.58 1.63 -13.15
N GLU A 144 -6.58 2.39 -13.60
CA GLU A 144 -6.47 3.16 -14.85
C GLU A 144 -5.43 4.28 -14.78
N ILE A 145 -5.32 4.97 -13.64
CA ILE A 145 -4.32 6.02 -13.44
C ILE A 145 -2.91 5.41 -13.42
N THR A 146 -2.71 4.35 -12.63
CA THR A 146 -1.40 3.67 -12.57
C THR A 146 -1.01 3.12 -13.93
N LYS A 147 -1.98 2.60 -14.70
CA LYS A 147 -1.78 2.13 -16.08
C LYS A 147 -1.37 3.25 -17.00
N ALA A 148 -2.02 4.41 -16.93
CA ALA A 148 -1.66 5.57 -17.75
C ALA A 148 -0.23 6.05 -17.44
N ILE A 149 0.13 6.14 -16.15
CA ILE A 149 1.49 6.51 -15.72
C ILE A 149 2.51 5.51 -16.26
N ALA A 150 2.26 4.21 -16.08
CA ALA A 150 3.13 3.11 -16.49
C ALA A 150 3.46 3.12 -17.99
N HIS A 151 2.47 3.38 -18.84
CA HIS A 151 2.62 3.31 -20.30
C HIS A 151 3.14 4.61 -20.92
N SER A 152 3.32 5.66 -20.13
CA SER A 152 3.79 6.95 -20.62
C SER A 152 5.09 7.33 -19.94
N GLY A 153 6.19 7.29 -20.70
CA GLY A 153 7.49 7.76 -20.22
C GLY A 153 7.45 9.21 -19.74
N ALA A 154 6.61 10.05 -20.38
CA ALA A 154 6.40 11.43 -19.97
C ALA A 154 5.69 11.55 -18.61
N LEU A 155 4.71 10.69 -18.32
CA LEU A 155 4.03 10.68 -17.02
C LEU A 155 4.90 10.02 -15.94
N THR A 156 5.59 8.93 -16.28
CA THR A 156 6.56 8.29 -15.39
C THR A 156 7.65 9.28 -14.98
N ALA A 157 8.13 10.14 -15.88
CA ALA A 157 9.10 11.18 -15.59
C ALA A 157 8.59 12.28 -14.64
N LEU A 158 7.27 12.34 -14.37
CA LEU A 158 6.67 13.25 -13.39
C LEU A 158 6.43 12.57 -12.03
N VAL A 159 6.75 11.29 -11.88
CA VAL A 159 6.63 10.58 -10.61
C VAL A 159 7.89 10.80 -9.80
N HIS A 160 7.75 11.52 -8.69
CA HIS A 160 8.79 11.72 -7.70
C HIS A 160 8.21 11.43 -6.32
N ASP A 161 8.97 10.80 -5.45
CA ASP A 161 8.77 10.97 -4.02
C ASP A 161 9.33 12.35 -3.62
N GLY A 162 8.89 12.86 -2.47
CA GLY A 162 9.33 14.15 -1.95
C GLY A 162 10.84 14.32 -1.74
N ASN A 163 11.67 13.28 -1.99
CA ASN A 163 13.13 13.26 -1.76
C ASN A 163 14.01 12.66 -2.92
N GLN A 164 13.43 12.22 -4.06
CA GLN A 164 14.06 11.66 -5.29
C GLN A 164 14.69 10.24 -5.20
N PRO A 165 14.78 9.48 -6.31
CA PRO A 165 13.76 9.06 -7.27
C PRO A 165 13.39 7.57 -7.11
N ALA A 166 12.19 7.16 -7.57
CA ALA A 166 12.01 5.83 -8.17
C ALA A 166 10.71 5.58 -8.99
N PRO A 167 10.76 4.64 -9.96
CA PRO A 167 9.59 4.12 -10.70
C PRO A 167 8.55 3.37 -9.85
N TRP A 168 8.94 2.86 -8.66
CA TRP A 168 8.04 2.05 -7.81
C TRP A 168 6.90 2.88 -7.17
N ILE A 169 7.06 4.21 -7.12
CA ILE A 169 6.10 5.15 -6.52
C ILE A 169 4.87 5.38 -7.40
N ALA A 170 4.88 4.96 -8.67
CA ALA A 170 3.74 5.10 -9.58
C ALA A 170 2.46 4.44 -9.04
N GLU A 171 2.60 3.32 -8.34
CA GLU A 171 1.54 2.62 -7.59
C GLU A 171 0.91 3.57 -6.56
N MET A 172 1.72 4.10 -5.66
CA MET A 172 1.26 4.95 -4.56
C MET A 172 0.70 6.29 -5.05
N VAL A 173 1.31 6.89 -6.08
CA VAL A 173 0.79 8.12 -6.72
C VAL A 173 -0.53 7.86 -7.42
N GLY A 174 -0.67 6.73 -8.12
CA GLY A 174 -1.93 6.33 -8.73
C GLY A 174 -3.06 6.23 -7.70
N TYR A 175 -2.75 5.68 -6.52
CA TYR A 175 -3.67 5.64 -5.39
C TYR A 175 -4.05 7.06 -4.93
N THR A 176 -3.07 7.94 -4.67
CA THR A 176 -3.29 9.32 -4.20
C THR A 176 -4.22 10.10 -5.13
N LEU A 177 -4.04 9.94 -6.45
CA LEU A 177 -4.87 10.57 -7.47
C LEU A 177 -6.28 9.94 -7.52
N ALA A 178 -6.38 8.62 -7.43
CA ALA A 178 -7.65 7.89 -7.47
C ALA A 178 -8.53 8.15 -6.22
N ALA A 179 -7.91 8.48 -5.10
CA ALA A 179 -8.55 8.71 -3.81
C ALA A 179 -9.05 10.15 -3.61
N VAL A 180 -9.01 11.03 -4.62
CA VAL A 180 -9.40 12.47 -4.50
C VAL A 180 -10.80 12.72 -3.93
N TRP A 181 -11.70 11.74 -4.04
CA TRP A 181 -13.06 11.83 -3.53
C TRP A 181 -13.26 11.20 -2.16
N LEU A 182 -12.25 10.48 -1.64
CA LEU A 182 -12.33 9.61 -0.46
C LEU A 182 -11.93 10.40 0.79
N PRO A 183 -12.86 10.81 1.66
CA PRO A 183 -12.51 11.42 2.93
C PRO A 183 -11.78 10.40 3.80
N HIS A 184 -10.52 10.69 4.17
CA HIS A 184 -9.71 9.80 4.97
C HIS A 184 -9.18 10.47 6.24
N GLU A 185 -8.69 9.63 7.15
CA GLU A 185 -7.90 10.03 8.29
C GLU A 185 -6.59 9.25 8.32
N THR A 186 -5.56 9.86 8.90
CA THR A 186 -4.25 9.25 9.04
C THR A 186 -3.95 8.89 10.49
N GLN A 187 -2.77 8.31 10.76
CA GLN A 187 -2.32 8.07 12.14
C GLN A 187 -2.29 9.33 13.02
N ARG A 188 -2.34 10.55 12.45
CA ARG A 188 -2.45 11.81 13.21
C ARG A 188 -3.68 11.84 14.12
N ARG A 189 -4.80 11.24 13.68
CA ARG A 189 -6.03 11.12 14.48
C ARG A 189 -6.10 9.79 15.25
N TRP A 190 -5.27 8.83 14.87
CA TRP A 190 -5.24 7.48 15.41
C TRP A 190 -3.82 7.07 15.82
N PRO A 191 -3.32 7.52 17.00
CA PRO A 191 -1.96 7.20 17.47
C PRO A 191 -1.68 5.70 17.67
N LEU A 192 -2.69 4.85 17.51
CA LEU A 192 -2.54 3.40 17.48
C LEU A 192 -1.98 2.87 16.15
N LEU A 193 -2.08 3.65 15.07
CA LEU A 193 -1.49 3.40 13.77
C LEU A 193 -0.17 4.18 13.59
N ASP A 194 0.36 4.77 14.66
CA ASP A 194 1.61 5.53 14.58
C ASP A 194 2.78 4.59 14.30
N ALA A 195 3.30 4.68 13.09
CA ALA A 195 4.51 4.02 12.65
C ALA A 195 5.29 5.03 11.79
N PRO A 196 6.63 5.00 11.89
CA PRO A 196 7.44 5.93 11.12
C PRO A 196 7.21 5.71 9.61
N GLN A 197 7.59 6.67 8.76
CA GLN A 197 7.39 6.61 7.30
C GLN A 197 8.75 6.68 6.56
N PRO A 198 8.87 6.07 5.35
CA PRO A 198 10.06 6.24 4.53
C PRO A 198 10.27 7.69 4.08
N PRO A 199 11.52 8.13 3.83
CA PRO A 199 12.80 7.47 4.13
C PRO A 199 13.23 7.74 5.59
N PHE A 200 13.49 6.70 6.37
CA PHE A 200 13.46 6.77 7.83
C PHE A 200 14.72 7.36 8.50
N ASN A 201 14.52 8.31 9.43
CA ASN A 201 15.35 8.48 10.62
C ASN A 201 14.54 7.95 11.81
N ALA A 202 15.00 6.86 12.44
CA ALA A 202 14.27 6.16 13.49
C ALA A 202 14.33 6.92 14.82
N SER A 203 13.23 7.57 15.23
CA SER A 203 13.06 8.04 16.61
C SER A 203 12.22 7.06 17.43
N THR A 204 12.92 6.31 18.30
CA THR A 204 12.60 5.79 19.66
C THR A 204 11.20 5.32 20.11
N ASN A 205 10.16 5.28 19.29
CA ASN A 205 8.89 4.65 19.67
C ASN A 205 8.73 3.30 18.95
N GLU A 206 8.50 2.22 19.71
CA GLU A 206 8.29 0.88 19.17
C GLU A 206 6.99 0.85 18.33
N PRO A 207 7.06 0.59 17.01
CA PRO A 207 5.88 0.68 16.16
C PRO A 207 5.05 -0.62 16.19
N LEU A 208 3.71 -0.46 16.08
CA LEU A 208 2.75 -1.57 15.90
C LEU A 208 2.88 -2.23 14.51
N LEU A 209 3.47 -1.51 13.56
CA LEU A 209 3.66 -1.94 12.18
C LEU A 209 5.14 -1.83 11.81
N VAL A 210 5.74 -2.93 11.37
CA VAL A 210 7.11 -2.94 10.85
C VAL A 210 7.05 -3.07 9.33
N HIS A 211 7.59 -2.07 8.63
CA HIS A 211 7.80 -2.10 7.17
C HIS A 211 9.15 -2.76 6.89
N TYR A 212 9.17 -3.90 6.21
CA TYR A 212 10.42 -4.60 5.91
C TYR A 212 11.14 -3.98 4.71
N ASP A 213 11.92 -2.93 4.98
CA ASP A 213 12.98 -2.49 4.05
C ASP A 213 14.39 -2.61 4.67
N HIS A 214 14.48 -3.07 5.92
CA HIS A 214 15.73 -3.28 6.63
C HIS A 214 16.08 -4.76 6.75
N ALA A 215 17.37 -5.06 6.61
CA ALA A 215 17.89 -6.36 6.99
C ALA A 215 17.64 -6.57 8.49
N PHE A 216 16.86 -7.59 8.84
CA PHE A 216 16.63 -7.97 10.23
C PHE A 216 17.15 -9.38 10.48
N HIS A 217 17.55 -9.61 11.73
CA HIS A 217 18.08 -10.90 12.16
C HIS A 217 17.03 -11.64 12.97
N LEU A 218 16.71 -12.87 12.56
CA LEU A 218 15.94 -13.80 13.36
C LEU A 218 16.84 -15.00 13.68
N CYS A 219 17.21 -15.14 14.95
CA CYS A 219 18.22 -16.10 15.39
C CYS A 219 19.55 -15.88 14.64
N ASN A 220 20.02 -16.88 13.90
CA ASN A 220 21.25 -16.86 13.12
C ASN A 220 21.02 -16.56 11.63
N ARG A 221 19.82 -16.13 11.23
CA ARG A 221 19.48 -15.84 9.84
C ARG A 221 19.20 -14.35 9.65
N THR A 222 19.65 -13.84 8.52
CA THR A 222 19.45 -12.45 8.09
C THR A 222 18.43 -12.43 6.96
N PHE A 223 17.42 -11.58 7.08
CA PHE A 223 16.33 -11.40 6.12
C PHE A 223 16.33 -9.95 5.67
N GLY A 224 16.40 -9.70 4.37
CA GLY A 224 16.39 -8.37 3.77
C GLY A 224 16.26 -8.48 2.25
N LYS A 225 16.01 -7.36 1.55
CA LYS A 225 16.06 -7.35 0.07
C LYS A 225 17.48 -7.70 -0.38
N GLN A 226 17.59 -8.68 -1.28
CA GLN A 226 18.82 -8.96 -2.02
C GLN A 226 19.00 -7.96 -3.15
#